data_AF-A0A1T5DFG8-F1
#
_entry.id   AF-A0A1T5DFG8-F1
#
_cell.length_a   1.000
_cell.length_b   1.000
_cell.length_c   1.000
_cell.angle_alpha   90.00
_cell.angle_beta   90.00
_cell.angle_gamma   90.00
#
_symmetry.space_group_name_H-M   'P 1'
#
loop_
_entity.id
_entity.type
_entity.pdbx_description
1 polymer ?
#
loop_
_entity_poly.entity_id
_entity_poly.type
_entity_poly.pdbx_seq_one_letter_code
_entity_poly.pdbx_strand_id
1 'polypeptide(L)'
;MARYLIFNKIKWISFLDLLDYKKYQALEILKDEFSYKPYPHKHYESVFTRFYQGYILPYKFNVDKRKPHLSSLIMGGEMTRDEALERAAGIAYLSEAEMEADRRYFIKKMGWSEEKFRDYMGRGEKPHTDYPSEVRLYQNLLFLYRKFNLGVGRLRW
;
A
#
# COMPACT_ATOMS: atom_id res chain seq x y z
N MET A 1 14.01 -20.21 -0.86
CA MET A 1 12.71 -20.69 -0.29
C MET A 1 12.49 -22.18 -0.50
N ALA A 2 12.65 -22.72 -1.72
CA ALA A 2 12.47 -24.15 -2.02
C ALA A 2 13.30 -25.11 -1.15
N ARG A 3 14.61 -24.84 -0.94
CA ARG A 3 15.46 -25.61 -0.02
C ARG A 3 14.80 -25.79 1.36
N TYR A 4 14.35 -24.69 1.94
CA TYR A 4 13.79 -24.66 3.29
C TYR A 4 12.41 -25.32 3.38
N LEU A 5 11.50 -25.01 2.46
CA LEU A 5 10.12 -25.52 2.51
C LEU A 5 10.01 -26.98 2.04
N ILE A 6 10.76 -27.37 1.01
CA ILE A 6 10.61 -28.68 0.35
C ILE A 6 11.59 -29.70 0.93
N PHE A 7 12.88 -29.37 0.98
CA PHE A 7 13.91 -30.33 1.40
C PHE A 7 14.06 -30.38 2.92
N ASN A 8 14.15 -29.21 3.56
CA ASN A 8 14.27 -29.13 5.02
C ASN A 8 12.91 -29.24 5.73
N LYS A 9 11.80 -29.29 4.97
CA LYS A 9 10.41 -29.38 5.49
C LYS A 9 10.07 -28.34 6.57
N ILE A 10 10.69 -27.16 6.51
CA ILE A 10 10.42 -26.06 7.44
C ILE A 10 9.02 -25.54 7.18
N LYS A 11 8.18 -25.53 8.21
CA LYS A 11 6.84 -24.94 8.16
C LYS A 11 6.94 -23.46 8.54
N TRP A 12 6.54 -22.59 7.62
CA TRP A 12 6.37 -21.17 7.92
C TRP A 12 5.04 -20.96 8.64
N ILE A 13 5.11 -20.33 9.82
CA ILE A 13 3.94 -19.90 10.58
C ILE A 13 4.00 -18.37 10.59
N SER A 14 2.93 -17.73 10.11
CA SER A 14 2.79 -16.27 10.27
C SER A 14 2.41 -16.03 11.72
N PHE A 15 3.37 -15.90 12.63
CA PHE A 15 3.07 -15.82 14.06
C PHE A 15 2.16 -14.63 14.40
N LEU A 16 2.31 -13.51 13.68
CA LEU A 16 1.47 -12.32 13.88
C LEU A 16 0.00 -12.55 13.51
N ASP A 17 -0.28 -13.53 12.66
CA ASP A 17 -1.64 -13.93 12.29
C ASP A 17 -2.37 -14.67 13.42
N LEU A 18 -1.64 -15.14 14.44
CA LEU A 18 -2.19 -15.82 15.62
C LEU A 18 -2.57 -14.84 16.74
N LEU A 19 -2.25 -13.56 16.56
CA LEU A 19 -2.57 -12.52 17.54
C LEU A 19 -3.91 -11.88 17.17
N ASP A 20 -4.81 -11.72 18.15
CA ASP A 20 -6.03 -10.93 17.97
C ASP A 20 -5.68 -9.43 17.97
N TYR A 21 -5.14 -9.00 16.83
CA TYR A 21 -4.75 -7.61 16.62
C TYR A 21 -5.95 -6.80 16.14
N LYS A 22 -6.31 -5.78 16.91
CA LYS A 22 -7.25 -4.74 16.51
C LYS A 22 -6.52 -3.41 16.41
N LYS A 23 -6.47 -2.84 15.20
CA LYS A 23 -5.77 -1.58 14.94
C LYS A 23 -6.24 -0.46 15.85
N TYR A 24 -7.55 -0.32 16.03
CA TYR A 24 -8.10 0.77 16.84
C TYR A 24 -7.76 0.65 18.32
N GLN A 25 -7.80 -0.57 18.87
CA GLN A 25 -7.39 -0.82 20.26
C GLN A 25 -5.90 -0.53 20.47
N ALA A 26 -5.05 -0.99 19.54
CA ALA A 26 -3.61 -0.72 19.59
C ALA A 26 -3.30 0.78 19.54
N LEU A 27 -4.07 1.57 18.78
CA LEU A 27 -3.89 3.03 18.72
C LEU A 27 -4.27 3.73 20.02
N GLU A 28 -5.32 3.29 20.73
CA GLU A 28 -5.69 3.87 22.02
C GLU A 28 -4.63 3.58 23.09
N ILE A 29 -4.14 2.34 23.18
CA ILE A 29 -3.02 1.98 24.09
C ILE A 29 -1.80 2.87 23.83
N LEU A 30 -1.44 3.07 22.56
CA LEU A 30 -0.31 3.92 22.19
C LEU A 30 -0.51 5.38 22.63
N LYS A 31 -1.73 5.92 22.51
CA LYS A 31 -2.04 7.28 22.96
C LYS A 31 -1.94 7.39 24.48
N ASP A 32 -2.60 6.48 25.18
CA ASP A 32 -2.81 6.54 26.63
C ASP A 32 -1.52 6.24 27.40
N GLU A 33 -0.79 5.21 26.98
CA GLU A 33 0.40 4.74 27.72
C GLU A 33 1.71 5.35 27.21
N PHE A 34 1.75 5.80 25.95
CA PHE A 34 2.99 6.24 25.30
C PHE A 34 2.91 7.65 24.71
N SER A 35 1.82 8.40 24.94
CA SER A 35 1.61 9.75 24.40
C SER A 35 1.76 9.83 22.87
N TYR A 36 1.45 8.73 22.19
CA TYR A 36 1.54 8.65 20.74
C TYR A 36 0.53 9.60 20.08
N LYS A 37 1.00 10.36 19.09
CA LYS A 37 0.15 11.24 18.28
C LYS A 37 -0.14 10.54 16.95
N PRO A 38 -1.39 10.12 16.69
CA PRO A 38 -1.72 9.43 15.46
C PRO A 38 -1.60 10.38 14.26
N TYR A 39 -1.07 9.85 13.16
CA TYR A 39 -1.13 10.54 11.87
C TYR A 39 -2.49 10.30 11.21
N PRO A 40 -3.02 11.28 10.44
CA PRO A 40 -4.31 11.12 9.76
C PRO A 40 -4.35 9.90 8.83
N HIS A 41 -3.22 9.59 8.19
CA HIS A 41 -3.06 8.46 7.29
C HIS A 41 -1.67 7.81 7.46
N LYS A 42 -1.54 6.58 6.96
CA LYS A 42 -0.28 5.81 7.00
C LYS A 42 0.77 6.52 6.14
N HIS A 43 2.00 6.67 6.66
CA HIS A 43 3.14 7.30 5.99
C HIS A 43 3.08 8.82 5.80
N TYR A 44 2.24 9.51 6.57
CA TYR A 44 2.09 10.97 6.50
C TYR A 44 3.17 11.74 7.29
N GLU A 45 4.20 11.05 7.77
CA GLU A 45 5.39 11.66 8.38
C GLU A 45 6.30 12.32 7.34
N SER A 46 6.26 11.85 6.09
CA SER A 46 7.07 12.36 4.99
C SER A 46 6.19 13.04 3.95
N VAL A 47 6.45 14.32 3.68
CA VAL A 47 5.79 15.10 2.62
C VAL A 47 5.94 14.40 1.26
N PHE A 48 7.13 13.84 0.97
CA PHE A 48 7.35 13.12 -0.29
C PHE A 48 6.46 11.89 -0.40
N THR A 49 6.36 11.09 0.66
CA THR A 49 5.55 9.87 0.64
C THR A 49 4.07 10.19 0.57
N ARG A 50 3.61 11.19 1.32
CA ARG A 50 2.24 11.69 1.26
C ARG A 50 1.89 12.19 -0.14
N PHE A 51 2.75 13.00 -0.76
CA PHE A 51 2.57 13.48 -2.11
C PHE A 51 2.59 12.37 -3.17
N TYR A 52 3.49 11.40 -3.03
CA TYR A 52 3.52 10.26 -3.93
C TYR A 52 2.24 9.43 -3.86
N GLN A 53 1.78 9.09 -2.64
CA GLN A 53 0.61 8.23 -2.44
C GLN A 53 -0.74 8.96 -2.64
N GLY A 54 -0.81 10.23 -2.27
CA GLY A 54 -2.04 11.03 -2.32
C GLY A 54 -2.22 11.81 -3.62
N TYR A 55 -1.15 12.10 -4.37
CA TYR A 55 -1.21 12.86 -5.62
C TYR A 55 -0.65 12.09 -6.82
N ILE A 56 0.62 11.70 -6.81
CA ILE A 56 1.22 11.09 -8.01
C ILE A 56 0.52 9.78 -8.38
N LEU A 57 0.32 8.87 -7.42
CA LEU A 57 -0.32 7.58 -7.69
C LEU A 57 -1.77 7.72 -8.20
N PRO A 58 -2.68 8.50 -7.57
CA PRO A 58 -4.05 8.61 -8.05
C PRO A 58 -4.15 9.35 -9.39
N TYR A 59 -3.46 10.47 -9.57
CA TYR A 59 -3.64 11.33 -10.73
C TYR A 59 -2.81 10.91 -11.96
N LYS A 60 -1.64 10.29 -11.76
CA LYS A 60 -0.78 9.83 -12.87
C LYS A 60 -1.00 8.37 -13.23
N PHE A 61 -1.13 7.51 -12.22
CA PHE A 61 -1.11 6.05 -12.39
C PHE A 61 -2.47 5.39 -12.10
N ASN A 62 -3.50 6.16 -11.74
CA ASN A 62 -4.81 5.65 -11.35
C ASN A 62 -4.75 4.58 -10.23
N VAL A 63 -3.79 4.72 -9.31
CA VAL A 63 -3.59 3.82 -8.18
C VAL A 63 -3.95 4.55 -6.89
N ASP A 64 -4.96 4.05 -6.18
CA ASP A 64 -5.32 4.55 -4.85
C ASP A 64 -4.78 3.61 -3.76
N LYS A 65 -3.82 4.10 -2.97
CA LYS A 65 -3.20 3.33 -1.88
C LYS A 65 -4.12 3.10 -0.69
N ARG A 66 -5.23 3.84 -0.56
CA ARG A 66 -6.24 3.62 0.47
C ARG A 66 -6.94 2.27 0.28
N LYS A 67 -7.14 1.83 -0.98
CA LYS A 67 -7.84 0.57 -1.31
C LYS A 67 -7.30 -0.65 -0.54
N PRO A 68 -6.02 -1.04 -0.66
CA PRO A 68 -5.50 -2.19 0.08
C PRO A 68 -5.60 -2.02 1.60
N HIS A 69 -5.42 -0.80 2.14
CA HIS A 69 -5.52 -0.55 3.58
C HIS A 69 -6.95 -0.72 4.10
N LEU A 70 -7.94 -0.18 3.40
CA LEU A 70 -9.34 -0.32 3.75
C LEU A 70 -9.80 -1.77 3.58
N SER A 71 -9.37 -2.46 2.51
CA SER A 71 -9.64 -3.89 2.33
C SER A 71 -9.12 -4.74 3.50
N SER A 72 -7.94 -4.44 4.04
CA SER A 72 -7.43 -5.15 5.22
C SER A 72 -8.33 -4.96 6.45
N LEU A 73 -8.87 -3.76 6.66
CA LEU A 73 -9.78 -3.49 7.79
C LEU A 73 -11.12 -4.21 7.63
N ILE A 74 -11.64 -4.31 6.40
CA ILE A 74 -12.84 -5.10 6.09
C ILE A 74 -12.57 -6.58 6.41
N MET A 75 -11.47 -7.13 5.91
CA MET A 75 -11.12 -8.54 6.13
C MET A 75 -10.88 -8.85 7.63
N GLY A 76 -10.42 -7.88 8.42
CA GLY A 76 -10.23 -8.00 9.86
C GLY A 76 -11.49 -7.75 10.70
N GLY A 77 -12.62 -7.43 10.07
CA GLY A 77 -13.88 -7.11 10.75
C GLY A 77 -13.87 -5.80 11.53
N GLU A 78 -12.92 -4.89 11.25
CA GLU A 78 -12.80 -3.58 11.90
C GLU A 78 -13.57 -2.47 11.17
N MET A 79 -14.11 -2.76 9.99
CA MET A 79 -14.80 -1.80 9.13
C MET A 79 -15.75 -2.52 8.18
N THR A 80 -16.89 -1.91 7.89
CA THR A 80 -17.82 -2.35 6.85
C THR A 80 -17.38 -1.89 5.45
N ARG A 81 -17.94 -2.51 4.42
CA ARG A 81 -17.68 -2.07 3.04
C ARG A 81 -18.15 -0.64 2.78
N ASP A 82 -19.29 -0.26 3.33
CA ASP A 82 -19.90 1.05 3.07
C ASP A 82 -19.05 2.17 3.71
N GLU A 83 -18.61 2.00 4.96
CA GLU A 83 -17.65 2.91 5.60
C GLU A 83 -16.35 3.03 4.81
N ALA A 84 -15.86 1.94 4.23
CA ALA A 84 -14.66 1.96 3.40
C ALA A 84 -14.86 2.78 2.12
N LEU A 85 -16.02 2.67 1.48
CA LEU A 85 -16.36 3.45 0.29
C LEU A 85 -16.47 4.93 0.61
N GLU A 86 -17.12 5.28 1.72
CA GLU A 86 -17.19 6.66 2.21
C GLU A 86 -15.80 7.25 2.47
N ARG A 87 -14.90 6.50 3.12
CA ARG A 87 -13.52 6.95 3.38
C ARG A 87 -12.64 7.03 2.13
N ALA A 88 -12.99 6.26 1.10
CA ALA A 88 -12.32 6.30 -0.20
C ALA A 88 -12.88 7.39 -1.12
N ALA A 89 -14.01 8.00 -0.77
CA ALA A 89 -14.60 9.08 -1.54
C ALA A 89 -13.70 10.32 -1.56
N GLY A 90 -13.78 11.08 -2.65
CA GLY A 90 -12.99 12.30 -2.83
C GLY A 90 -11.49 12.07 -3.01
N ILE A 91 -10.72 13.12 -2.74
CA ILE A 91 -9.27 13.15 -2.91
C ILE A 91 -8.56 12.35 -1.81
N ALA A 92 -7.35 11.84 -2.10
CA ALA A 92 -6.53 11.12 -1.13
C ALA A 92 -5.71 12.07 -0.23
N TYR A 93 -6.37 13.12 0.25
CA TYR A 93 -5.86 14.20 1.09
C TYR A 93 -6.95 14.71 2.02
N LEU A 94 -6.59 15.33 3.15
CA LEU A 94 -7.56 15.95 4.05
C LEU A 94 -8.21 17.20 3.43
N SER A 95 -7.45 17.92 2.61
CA SER A 95 -7.94 19.11 1.92
C SER A 95 -7.14 19.38 0.65
N GLU A 96 -7.74 20.12 -0.29
CA GLU A 96 -7.03 20.61 -1.48
C GLU A 96 -5.88 21.56 -1.12
N ALA A 97 -6.02 22.32 -0.03
CA ALA A 97 -4.97 23.22 0.44
C ALA A 97 -3.71 22.46 0.87
N GLU A 98 -3.85 21.33 1.57
CA GLU A 98 -2.72 20.47 1.97
C GLU A 98 -2.09 19.80 0.74
N MET A 99 -2.92 19.29 -0.17
CA MET A 99 -2.47 18.72 -1.44
C MET A 99 -1.61 19.71 -2.24
N GLU A 100 -2.09 20.95 -2.36
CA GLU A 100 -1.38 22.01 -3.08
C GLU A 100 -0.11 22.46 -2.34
N ALA A 101 -0.12 22.50 -1.01
CA ALA A 101 1.07 22.80 -0.22
C ALA A 101 2.17 21.75 -0.43
N ASP A 102 1.82 20.46 -0.42
CA ASP A 102 2.73 19.35 -0.69
C ASP A 102 3.27 19.40 -2.12
N ARG A 103 2.42 19.72 -3.11
CA ARG A 103 2.81 19.89 -4.52
C ARG A 103 3.89 20.97 -4.68
N ARG A 104 3.65 22.15 -4.11
CA ARG A 104 4.62 23.26 -4.13
C ARG A 104 5.92 22.89 -3.42
N TYR A 105 5.82 22.21 -2.28
CA TYR A 105 6.99 21.73 -1.54
C TYR A 105 7.81 20.73 -2.36
N PHE A 106 7.14 19.76 -2.99
CA PHE A 106 7.77 18.77 -3.86
C PHE A 106 8.51 19.43 -5.03
N ILE A 107 7.83 20.31 -5.77
CA ILE A 107 8.42 21.02 -6.92
C ILE A 107 9.66 21.81 -6.50
N LYS A 108 9.56 22.54 -5.39
CA LYS A 108 10.69 23.28 -4.81
C LYS A 108 11.85 22.35 -4.47
N LYS A 109 11.60 21.21 -3.81
CA LYS A 109 12.65 20.27 -3.39
C LYS A 109 13.28 19.52 -4.55
N MET A 110 12.53 19.27 -5.62
CA MET A 110 13.04 18.66 -6.85
C MET A 110 13.81 19.65 -7.74
N GLY A 111 13.76 20.96 -7.45
CA GLY A 111 14.31 22.00 -8.31
C GLY A 111 13.63 22.04 -9.68
N TRP A 112 12.32 21.79 -9.73
CA TRP A 112 11.56 21.74 -10.97
C TRP A 112 10.83 23.06 -11.22
N SER A 113 10.59 23.37 -12.49
CA SER A 113 9.59 24.37 -12.87
C SER A 113 8.19 23.76 -12.84
N GLU A 114 7.18 24.63 -12.74
CA GLU A 114 5.78 24.24 -12.88
C GLU A 114 5.51 23.53 -14.22
N GLU A 115 6.15 23.98 -15.30
CA GLU A 115 6.06 23.35 -16.61
C GLU A 115 6.64 21.93 -16.62
N LYS A 116 7.83 21.74 -16.05
CA LYS A 116 8.45 20.40 -15.93
C LYS A 116 7.60 19.45 -15.11
N PHE A 117 6.96 19.94 -14.06
CA PHE A 117 6.03 19.14 -13.27
C PHE A 117 4.79 18.73 -14.08
N ARG A 118 4.18 19.68 -14.81
CA ARG A 118 3.04 19.37 -15.71
C ARG A 118 3.41 18.38 -16.79
N ASP A 119 4.58 18.55 -17.43
CA ASP A 119 5.12 17.57 -18.39
C ASP A 119 5.25 16.19 -17.75
N TYR A 120 5.89 16.09 -16.56
CA TYR A 120 6.02 14.82 -15.87
C TYR A 120 4.68 14.17 -15.58
N MET A 121 3.70 14.91 -15.06
CA MET A 121 2.37 14.37 -14.75
C MET A 121 1.63 13.92 -16.03
N GLY A 122 1.75 14.68 -17.13
CA GLY A 122 1.10 14.38 -18.41
C GLY A 122 1.76 13.27 -19.24
N ARG A 123 3.02 12.91 -18.98
CA ARG A 123 3.68 11.79 -19.67
C ARG A 123 2.95 10.47 -19.42
N GLY A 124 2.82 9.63 -20.44
CA GLY A 124 2.28 8.27 -20.28
C GLY A 124 3.05 7.46 -19.23
N GLU A 125 2.34 6.62 -18.48
CA GLU A 125 2.98 5.68 -17.57
C GLU A 125 3.81 4.65 -18.34
N LYS A 126 4.92 4.22 -17.74
CA LYS A 126 5.68 3.07 -18.22
C LYS A 126 5.46 1.91 -17.26
N PRO A 127 4.84 0.81 -17.69
CA PRO A 127 4.66 -0.34 -16.82
C PRO A 127 6.03 -0.92 -16.45
N HIS A 128 6.14 -1.44 -15.23
CA HIS A 128 7.39 -2.05 -14.75
C HIS A 128 7.84 -3.24 -15.61
N THR A 129 6.91 -3.86 -16.36
CA THR A 129 7.16 -4.97 -17.29
C THR A 129 7.90 -4.56 -18.56
N ASP A 130 8.02 -3.26 -18.86
CA ASP A 130 8.84 -2.78 -19.98
C ASP A 130 10.34 -2.96 -19.69
N TYR A 131 10.71 -3.15 -18.43
CA TYR A 131 12.07 -3.39 -17.99
C TYR A 131 12.31 -4.89 -17.76
N PRO A 132 13.55 -5.39 -17.93
CA PRO A 132 13.89 -6.79 -17.64
C PRO A 132 13.44 -7.17 -16.23
N SER A 133 12.60 -8.20 -16.14
CA SER A 133 12.05 -8.67 -14.87
C SER A 133 11.69 -10.15 -14.94
N GLU A 134 11.63 -10.79 -13.77
CA GLU A 134 11.26 -12.19 -13.61
C GLU A 134 9.73 -12.41 -13.63
N VAL A 135 8.93 -11.39 -13.99
CA VAL A 135 7.46 -11.44 -13.97
C VAL A 135 6.94 -12.62 -14.78
N ARG A 136 7.49 -12.87 -15.97
CA ARG A 136 7.07 -14.01 -16.81
C ARG A 136 7.40 -15.36 -16.19
N LEU A 137 8.58 -15.50 -15.59
CA LEU A 137 8.98 -16.71 -14.87
C LEU A 137 8.05 -16.94 -13.67
N TYR A 138 7.81 -15.90 -12.88
CA TYR A 138 6.92 -15.94 -11.73
C TYR A 138 5.49 -16.35 -12.14
N GLN A 139 4.93 -15.74 -13.20
CA GLN A 139 3.60 -16.07 -13.71
C GLN A 139 3.50 -17.53 -14.17
N ASN A 140 4.52 -18.05 -14.87
CA ASN A 140 4.58 -19.44 -15.28
C ASN A 140 4.64 -20.40 -14.09
N LEU A 141 5.49 -20.11 -13.10
CA LEU A 141 5.59 -20.91 -11.87
C LEU A 141 4.28 -20.87 -11.08
N LEU A 142 3.64 -19.70 -10.98
CA LEU A 142 2.35 -19.54 -10.30
C LEU A 142 1.23 -20.30 -11.03
N PHE A 143 1.23 -20.27 -12.36
CA PHE A 143 0.29 -21.05 -13.18
C PHE A 143 0.46 -22.54 -12.93
N LEU A 144 1.69 -23.07 -12.96
CA LEU A 144 1.96 -24.47 -12.67
C LEU A 144 1.55 -24.83 -11.23
N TYR A 145 1.90 -23.99 -10.26
CA TYR A 145 1.50 -24.17 -8.87
C TYR A 145 -0.02 -24.29 -8.69
N ARG A 146 -0.79 -23.41 -9.36
CA ARG A 146 -2.25 -23.42 -9.34
C ARG A 146 -2.82 -24.64 -10.08
N LYS A 147 -2.32 -24.93 -11.28
CA LYS A 147 -2.76 -26.06 -12.12
C LYS A 147 -2.58 -27.42 -11.43
N PHE A 148 -1.45 -27.62 -10.75
CA PHE A 148 -1.17 -28.85 -10.03
C PHE A 148 -1.62 -28.84 -8.57
N ASN A 149 -2.35 -27.78 -8.15
CA ASN A 149 -2.87 -27.61 -6.79
C ASN A 149 -1.86 -27.99 -5.69
N LEU A 150 -0.59 -27.58 -5.86
CA LEU A 150 0.53 -28.16 -5.10
C LEU A 150 0.40 -27.97 -3.58
N GLY A 151 -0.43 -27.03 -3.11
CA GLY A 151 -0.81 -26.89 -1.70
C GLY A 151 0.33 -26.47 -0.75
N VAL A 152 1.59 -26.54 -1.21
CA VAL A 152 2.78 -26.12 -0.48
C VAL A 152 2.69 -24.62 -0.21
N GLY A 153 2.72 -24.22 1.06
CA GLY A 153 2.67 -22.81 1.46
C GLY A 153 1.30 -22.15 1.45
N ARG A 154 0.19 -22.88 1.18
CA ARG A 154 -1.15 -22.34 1.51
C ARG A 154 -1.29 -22.33 3.03
N LEU A 155 -1.43 -21.14 3.61
CA LEU A 155 -1.99 -20.99 4.94
C LEU A 155 -3.44 -21.51 4.85
N ARG A 156 -3.68 -22.69 5.43
CA ARG A 156 -5.02 -23.19 5.68
C ARG A 156 -5.48 -22.55 6.98
N TRP A 157 -6.56 -21.79 6.90
CA TRP A 157 -7.31 -21.30 8.05
C TRP A 157 -8.48 -22.25 8.27
#